data_AF-A0A1N7ECB5-F1
#
_entry.id   AF-A0A1N7ECB5-F1
#
_cell.length_a   1.000
_cell.length_b   1.000
_cell.length_c   1.000
_cell.angle_alpha   90.00
_cell.angle_beta   90.00
_cell.angle_gamma   90.00
#
_symmetry.space_group_name_H-M   'P 1'
#
loop_
_entity.id
_entity.type
_entity.pdbx_description
1 polymer ?
#
loop_
_entity_poly.entity_id
_entity_poly.type
_entity_poly.pdbx_seq_one_letter_code
_entity_poly.pdbx_strand_id
1 'polypeptide(L)'
;MQRTGRKGLSLARRLYTSRILGLMLGLLLVSVAVYPLDPAPWVWWAMLFNGLLWPHVAYQWARRAAQPYQAERRNLLIDAFLGGFWVVAMQFNPLPTAVTLAMMAMNNVSIGGLRFLFAGAAVQVTGIALGLAIFPLTSVPMTSSAQLYASLPLLCIYPLALGWICFRQTDILGRQKRELLALSRTDSLTGLLNHGAWKDRLNEEFQRCLRQPHDGAGHGVIALMDIDHFKAINDTYGHGAGDIVLRQLGKMLKQNLRATDIVGRYGGDEFCVILPDLTLHNAVLAMEALRERFALLGYEQAPALKGSLSIGLAAFNPAYGDATLWLNDADQALYEAKTGGRNRVVCHRQCQMLEEPAVSF
;
A
#
# COMPACT_ATOMS: atom_id res chain seq x y z
N MET A 1 -6.54 19.75 -6.65
CA MET A 1 -6.56 19.54 -8.12
C MET A 1 -5.19 19.20 -8.76
N GLN A 2 -4.04 19.63 -8.21
CA GLN A 2 -2.72 19.38 -8.86
C GLN A 2 -2.21 17.91 -8.80
N ARG A 3 -2.59 17.12 -7.79
CA ARG A 3 -2.13 15.71 -7.64
C ARG A 3 -2.72 14.75 -8.69
N THR A 4 -3.95 14.98 -9.16
CA THR A 4 -4.60 14.15 -10.19
C THR A 4 -4.01 14.42 -11.58
N GLY A 5 -3.65 15.67 -11.89
CA GLY A 5 -2.97 16.03 -13.13
C GLY A 5 -1.58 15.39 -13.28
N ARG A 6 -0.77 15.37 -12.21
CA ARG A 6 0.56 14.71 -12.20
C ARG A 6 0.47 13.20 -12.42
N LYS A 7 -0.52 12.52 -11.82
CA LYS A 7 -0.75 11.08 -12.03
C LYS A 7 -1.17 10.77 -13.47
N GLY A 8 -2.03 11.60 -14.06
CA GLY A 8 -2.44 11.47 -15.47
C GLY A 8 -1.30 11.64 -16.47
N LEU A 9 -0.38 12.57 -16.23
CA LEU A 9 0.80 12.79 -17.07
C LEU A 9 1.80 11.63 -17.02
N SER A 10 1.99 11.01 -15.84
CA SER A 10 2.81 9.81 -15.70
C SER A 10 2.24 8.64 -16.50
N LEU A 11 0.91 8.47 -16.47
CA LEU A 11 0.21 7.46 -17.26
C LEU A 11 0.39 7.71 -18.77
N ALA A 12 0.18 8.95 -19.23
CA ALA A 12 0.33 9.31 -20.65
C ALA A 12 1.75 9.05 -21.19
N ARG A 13 2.80 9.35 -20.42
CA ARG A 13 4.19 9.06 -20.83
C ARG A 13 4.46 7.55 -20.94
N ARG A 14 3.89 6.74 -20.06
CA ARG A 14 4.04 5.27 -20.10
C ARG A 14 3.28 4.67 -21.28
N LEU A 15 2.06 5.15 -21.52
CA LEU A 15 1.25 4.70 -22.64
C LEU A 15 1.80 5.12 -23.99
N TYR A 16 2.48 6.25 -24.04
CA TYR A 16 3.20 6.66 -25.24
C TYR A 16 4.23 5.62 -25.69
N THR A 17 5.03 5.07 -24.76
CA THR A 17 6.02 4.03 -25.10
C THR A 17 5.39 2.74 -25.58
N SER A 18 4.35 2.25 -24.91
CA SER A 18 3.65 1.03 -25.35
C SER A 18 2.89 1.25 -26.65
N ARG A 19 2.25 2.42 -26.83
CA ARG A 19 1.51 2.76 -28.05
C ARG A 19 2.42 2.85 -29.27
N ILE A 20 3.60 3.49 -29.16
CA ILE A 20 4.58 3.51 -30.25
C ILE A 20 4.97 2.09 -30.65
N LEU A 21 5.34 1.26 -29.67
CA LEU A 21 5.75 -0.12 -29.94
C LEU A 21 4.62 -0.91 -30.61
N GLY A 22 3.40 -0.85 -30.07
CA GLY A 22 2.25 -1.57 -30.61
C GLY A 22 1.86 -1.11 -32.01
N LEU A 23 1.83 0.20 -32.26
CA LEU A 23 1.45 0.75 -33.57
C LEU A 23 2.56 0.62 -34.62
N MET A 24 3.84 0.61 -34.25
CA MET A 24 4.95 0.29 -35.16
C MET A 24 4.93 -1.17 -35.60
N LEU A 25 4.74 -2.09 -34.66
CA LEU A 25 4.62 -3.52 -34.96
C LEU A 25 3.32 -3.81 -35.73
N GLY A 26 2.23 -3.12 -35.37
CA GLY A 26 0.95 -3.15 -36.09
C GLY A 26 1.07 -2.61 -37.52
N LEU A 27 1.82 -1.53 -37.74
CA LEU A 27 2.08 -0.98 -39.07
C LEU A 27 2.73 -2.02 -39.99
N LEU A 28 3.75 -2.73 -39.50
CA LEU A 28 4.38 -3.81 -40.26
C LEU A 28 3.37 -4.91 -40.63
N LEU A 29 2.60 -5.38 -39.64
CA LEU A 29 1.59 -6.42 -39.82
C LEU A 29 0.52 -6.02 -40.83
N VAL A 30 -0.07 -4.83 -40.67
CA VAL A 30 -1.15 -4.33 -41.54
C VAL A 30 -0.61 -4.07 -42.94
N SER A 31 0.60 -3.51 -43.08
CA SER A 31 1.23 -3.26 -44.40
C SER A 31 1.34 -4.54 -45.21
N VAL A 32 1.86 -5.61 -44.62
CA VAL A 32 2.06 -6.90 -45.30
C VAL A 32 0.72 -7.61 -45.55
N ALA A 33 -0.27 -7.42 -44.69
CA ALA A 33 -1.61 -7.97 -44.89
C ALA A 33 -2.36 -7.30 -46.05
N VAL A 34 -2.24 -5.98 -46.19
CA VAL A 34 -2.98 -5.21 -47.21
C VAL A 34 -2.25 -5.15 -48.55
N TYR A 35 -0.90 -5.25 -48.59
CA TYR A 35 -0.12 -5.15 -49.82
C TYR A 35 -0.63 -6.02 -51.00
N PRO A 36 -0.99 -7.31 -50.81
CA PRO A 36 -1.48 -8.15 -51.91
C PRO A 36 -2.87 -7.78 -52.42
N LEU A 37 -3.60 -6.92 -51.72
CA LEU A 37 -4.97 -6.53 -52.03
C LEU A 37 -5.04 -5.31 -52.98
N ASP A 38 -3.89 -4.79 -53.39
CA ASP A 38 -3.73 -3.59 -54.24
C ASP A 38 -4.62 -2.41 -53.77
N PRO A 39 -4.42 -1.93 -52.52
CA PRO A 39 -5.30 -0.93 -51.94
C PRO A 39 -5.11 0.44 -52.62
N ALA A 40 -6.16 1.26 -52.59
CA ALA A 40 -6.08 2.63 -53.06
C ALA A 40 -4.98 3.43 -52.31
N PRO A 41 -4.29 4.39 -52.97
CA PRO A 41 -3.16 5.11 -52.38
C PRO A 41 -3.43 5.79 -51.03
N TRP A 42 -4.67 6.22 -50.78
CA TRP A 42 -5.05 6.87 -49.52
C TRP A 42 -4.94 5.92 -48.31
N VAL A 43 -5.10 4.60 -48.51
CA VAL A 43 -5.01 3.60 -47.44
C VAL A 43 -3.60 3.57 -46.86
N TRP A 44 -2.58 3.67 -47.72
CA TRP A 44 -1.18 3.76 -47.30
C TRP A 44 -0.92 5.01 -46.46
N TRP A 45 -1.44 6.17 -46.88
CA TRP A 45 -1.32 7.40 -46.11
C TRP A 45 -2.02 7.33 -44.76
N ALA A 46 -3.24 6.76 -44.70
CA ALA A 46 -3.97 6.55 -43.47
C ALA A 46 -3.20 5.62 -42.51
N MET A 47 -2.56 4.58 -43.04
CA MET A 47 -1.79 3.63 -42.27
C MET A 47 -0.49 4.24 -41.73
N LEU A 48 0.25 4.99 -42.54
CA LEU A 48 1.45 5.71 -42.09
C LEU A 48 1.10 6.75 -41.02
N PHE A 49 -0.02 7.45 -41.18
CA PHE A 49 -0.52 8.35 -40.15
C PHE A 49 -0.83 7.61 -38.85
N ASN A 50 -1.56 6.49 -38.91
CA ASN A 50 -1.93 5.71 -37.73
C ASN A 50 -0.72 5.06 -37.04
N GLY A 51 0.22 4.49 -37.80
CA GLY A 51 1.39 3.81 -37.26
C GLY A 51 2.44 4.75 -36.67
N LEU A 52 2.69 5.88 -37.33
CA LEU A 52 3.82 6.76 -37.02
C LEU A 52 3.40 8.06 -36.34
N LEU A 53 2.38 8.75 -36.84
CA LEU A 53 2.03 10.11 -36.40
C LEU A 53 1.06 10.10 -35.22
N TRP A 54 0.07 9.23 -35.25
CA TRP A 54 -0.98 9.13 -34.23
C TRP A 54 -0.45 8.94 -32.80
N PRO A 55 0.56 8.08 -32.49
CA PRO A 55 1.09 7.99 -31.13
C PRO A 55 1.56 9.34 -30.56
N HIS A 56 2.18 10.18 -31.40
CA HIS A 56 2.64 11.51 -31.01
C HIS A 56 1.49 12.49 -30.82
N VAL A 57 0.50 12.46 -31.72
CA VAL A 57 -0.71 13.29 -31.62
C VAL A 57 -1.47 12.95 -30.34
N ALA A 58 -1.73 11.66 -30.09
CA ALA A 58 -2.40 11.17 -28.89
C ALA A 58 -1.68 11.62 -27.61
N TYR A 59 -0.34 11.50 -27.57
CA TYR A 59 0.45 11.95 -26.42
C TYR A 59 0.40 13.46 -26.21
N GLN A 60 0.52 14.25 -27.29
CA GLN A 60 0.39 15.71 -27.19
C GLN A 60 -1.01 16.13 -26.73
N TRP A 61 -2.04 15.44 -27.21
CA TRP A 61 -3.42 15.68 -26.81
C TRP A 61 -3.63 15.38 -25.33
N ALA A 62 -3.17 14.22 -24.85
CA ALA A 62 -3.25 13.86 -23.43
C ALA A 62 -2.47 14.84 -22.54
N ARG A 63 -1.28 15.30 -23.00
CA ARG A 63 -0.44 16.25 -22.26
C ARG A 63 -1.06 17.64 -22.13
N ARG A 64 -1.77 18.11 -23.16
CA ARG A 64 -2.42 19.44 -23.19
C ARG A 64 -3.82 19.43 -22.55
N ALA A 65 -4.42 18.27 -22.32
CA ALA A 65 -5.74 18.17 -21.73
C ALA A 65 -5.77 18.55 -20.24
N ALA A 66 -6.84 19.22 -19.81
CA ALA A 66 -7.08 19.55 -18.40
C ALA A 66 -7.17 18.29 -17.52
N GLN A 67 -7.62 17.16 -18.10
CA GLN A 67 -7.67 15.86 -17.44
C GLN A 67 -6.94 14.79 -18.29
N PRO A 68 -5.61 14.67 -18.15
CA PRO A 68 -4.80 13.78 -18.99
C PRO A 68 -5.25 12.32 -18.94
N TYR A 69 -5.70 11.84 -17.77
CA TYR A 69 -6.19 10.48 -17.60
C TYR A 69 -7.43 10.18 -18.48
N GLN A 70 -8.39 11.10 -18.54
CA GLN A 70 -9.59 10.91 -19.36
C GLN A 70 -9.27 11.04 -20.86
N ALA A 71 -8.40 11.99 -21.22
CA ALA A 71 -7.93 12.14 -22.60
C ALA A 71 -7.24 10.86 -23.09
N GLU A 72 -6.42 10.23 -22.25
CA GLU A 72 -5.74 9.00 -22.60
C GLU A 72 -6.70 7.80 -22.75
N ARG A 73 -7.76 7.73 -21.93
CA ARG A 73 -8.84 6.75 -22.15
C ARG A 73 -9.56 6.96 -23.48
N ARG A 74 -9.77 8.21 -23.91
CA ARG A 74 -10.34 8.49 -25.23
C ARG A 74 -9.40 8.04 -26.35
N ASN A 75 -8.10 8.31 -26.23
CA ASN A 75 -7.10 7.86 -27.20
C ASN A 75 -7.11 6.33 -27.38
N LEU A 76 -7.25 5.57 -26.29
CA LEU A 76 -7.35 4.11 -26.36
C LEU A 76 -8.63 3.61 -27.05
N LEU A 77 -9.74 4.32 -26.88
CA LEU A 77 -10.96 4.00 -27.62
C LEU A 77 -10.80 4.31 -29.11
N ILE A 78 -10.06 5.37 -29.46
CA ILE A 78 -9.70 5.65 -30.86
C ILE A 78 -8.77 4.55 -31.41
N ASP A 79 -7.78 4.09 -30.62
CA ASP A 79 -6.93 2.97 -30.99
C ASP A 79 -7.77 1.71 -31.28
N ALA A 80 -8.75 1.41 -30.41
CA ALA A 80 -9.67 0.30 -30.57
C ALA A 80 -10.52 0.45 -31.84
N PHE A 81 -11.09 1.63 -32.08
CA PHE A 81 -11.82 1.92 -33.32
C PHE A 81 -10.98 1.65 -34.57
N LEU A 82 -9.76 2.17 -34.60
CA LEU A 82 -8.83 1.97 -35.72
C LEU A 82 -8.42 0.51 -35.87
N GLY A 83 -8.26 -0.22 -34.77
CA GLY A 83 -8.06 -1.67 -34.79
C GLY A 83 -9.18 -2.42 -35.50
N GLY A 84 -10.45 -2.07 -35.22
CA GLY A 84 -11.61 -2.64 -35.90
C GLY A 84 -11.67 -2.27 -37.39
N PHE A 85 -11.36 -1.02 -37.74
CA PHE A 85 -11.27 -0.57 -39.13
C PHE A 85 -10.22 -1.37 -39.93
N TRP A 86 -9.03 -1.57 -39.37
CA TRP A 86 -7.95 -2.29 -40.04
C TRP A 86 -8.24 -3.78 -40.23
N VAL A 87 -9.04 -4.41 -39.35
CA VAL A 87 -9.49 -5.80 -39.54
C VAL A 87 -10.22 -5.97 -40.88
N VAL A 88 -11.06 -5.00 -41.25
CA VAL A 88 -11.78 -5.03 -42.53
C VAL A 88 -10.85 -4.69 -43.70
N ALA A 89 -9.96 -3.72 -43.54
CA ALA A 89 -8.97 -3.37 -44.56
C ALA A 89 -8.05 -4.55 -44.93
N MET A 90 -7.76 -5.43 -43.96
CA MET A 90 -7.03 -6.69 -44.17
C MET A 90 -7.91 -7.83 -44.68
N GLN A 91 -9.16 -7.55 -45.06
CA GLN A 91 -10.15 -8.53 -45.52
C GLN A 91 -10.24 -9.74 -44.57
N PHE A 92 -10.36 -9.48 -43.27
CA PHE A 92 -10.56 -10.49 -42.23
C PHE A 92 -9.52 -11.64 -42.24
N ASN A 93 -8.28 -11.38 -42.67
CA ASN A 93 -7.22 -12.39 -42.62
C ASN A 93 -7.07 -12.93 -41.19
N PRO A 94 -7.13 -14.25 -40.96
CA PRO A 94 -7.39 -14.80 -39.63
C PRO A 94 -6.29 -14.47 -38.61
N LEU A 95 -5.01 -14.63 -38.96
CA LEU A 95 -3.92 -14.38 -38.02
C LEU A 95 -3.70 -12.88 -37.74
N PRO A 96 -3.52 -11.99 -38.73
CA PRO A 96 -3.43 -10.54 -38.52
C PRO A 96 -4.61 -9.97 -37.74
N THR A 97 -5.83 -10.42 -38.05
CA THR A 97 -7.05 -10.01 -37.34
C THR A 97 -7.00 -10.42 -35.88
N ALA A 98 -6.71 -11.70 -35.59
CA ALA A 98 -6.66 -12.19 -34.21
C ALA A 98 -5.62 -11.44 -33.37
N VAL A 99 -4.42 -11.20 -33.92
CA VAL A 99 -3.34 -10.49 -33.22
C VAL A 99 -3.71 -9.02 -32.98
N THR A 100 -4.29 -8.32 -33.96
CA THR A 100 -4.73 -6.92 -33.78
C THR A 100 -5.82 -6.81 -32.72
N LEU A 101 -6.85 -7.67 -32.75
CA LEU A 101 -7.92 -7.66 -31.75
C LEU A 101 -7.39 -7.99 -30.35
N ALA A 102 -6.50 -8.99 -30.22
CA ALA A 102 -5.86 -9.34 -28.96
C ALA A 102 -5.03 -8.18 -28.40
N MET A 103 -4.27 -7.48 -29.25
CA MET A 103 -3.52 -6.28 -28.86
C MET A 103 -4.44 -5.19 -28.29
N MET A 104 -5.55 -4.89 -28.97
CA MET A 104 -6.50 -3.89 -28.50
C MET A 104 -7.15 -4.30 -27.18
N ALA A 105 -7.49 -5.59 -27.02
CA ALA A 105 -8.02 -6.13 -25.77
C ALA A 105 -7.02 -5.97 -24.60
N MET A 106 -5.75 -6.34 -24.81
CA MET A 106 -4.69 -6.17 -23.80
C MET A 106 -4.51 -4.71 -23.38
N ASN A 107 -4.54 -3.78 -24.33
CA ASN A 107 -4.45 -2.35 -24.06
C ASN A 107 -5.63 -1.87 -23.20
N ASN A 108 -6.84 -2.31 -23.52
CA ASN A 108 -8.02 -1.89 -22.78
C ASN A 108 -8.06 -2.47 -21.35
N VAL A 109 -7.70 -3.75 -21.18
CA VAL A 109 -7.66 -4.42 -19.86
C VAL A 109 -6.59 -3.81 -18.96
N SER A 110 -5.38 -3.60 -19.48
CA SER A 110 -4.24 -3.13 -18.68
C SER A 110 -4.47 -1.76 -18.03
N ILE A 111 -5.40 -0.95 -18.54
CA ILE A 111 -5.62 0.43 -18.08
C ILE A 111 -6.97 0.62 -17.41
N GLY A 112 -8.03 0.01 -17.92
CA GLY A 112 -9.40 0.23 -17.45
C GLY A 112 -10.11 -1.03 -16.96
N GLY A 113 -9.41 -2.17 -16.91
CA GLY A 113 -9.96 -3.45 -16.48
C GLY A 113 -11.09 -3.97 -17.38
N LEU A 114 -11.88 -4.91 -16.87
CA LEU A 114 -12.91 -5.61 -17.64
C LEU A 114 -14.00 -4.68 -18.20
N ARG A 115 -14.41 -3.65 -17.46
CA ARG A 115 -15.41 -2.69 -17.96
C ARG A 115 -14.92 -1.95 -19.20
N PHE A 116 -13.63 -1.60 -19.23
CA PHE A 116 -13.06 -0.89 -20.36
C PHE A 116 -12.75 -1.81 -21.54
N LEU A 117 -12.49 -3.10 -21.30
CA LEU A 117 -12.45 -4.11 -22.35
C LEU A 117 -13.76 -4.14 -23.15
N PHE A 118 -14.91 -4.22 -22.48
CA PHE A 118 -16.20 -4.24 -23.17
C PHE A 118 -16.50 -2.94 -23.93
N ALA A 119 -16.18 -1.79 -23.33
CA ALA A 119 -16.32 -0.50 -24.03
C ALA A 119 -15.45 -0.44 -25.29
N GLY A 120 -14.19 -0.89 -25.20
CA GLY A 120 -13.29 -0.95 -26.34
C GLY A 120 -13.70 -1.99 -27.39
N ALA A 121 -14.31 -3.11 -27.00
CA ALA A 121 -14.89 -4.07 -27.92
C ALA A 121 -16.09 -3.48 -28.68
N ALA A 122 -16.97 -2.76 -28.00
CA ALA A 122 -18.08 -2.06 -28.65
C ALA A 122 -17.60 -1.01 -29.67
N VAL A 123 -16.56 -0.25 -29.33
CA VAL A 123 -15.95 0.73 -30.24
C VAL A 123 -15.20 0.06 -31.41
N GLN A 124 -14.63 -1.14 -31.21
CA GLN A 124 -14.09 -1.93 -32.32
C GLN A 124 -15.17 -2.32 -33.33
N VAL A 125 -16.37 -2.72 -32.85
CA VAL A 125 -17.49 -3.05 -33.73
C VAL A 125 -17.90 -1.85 -34.59
N THR A 126 -17.88 -0.63 -34.06
CA THR A 126 -18.17 0.56 -34.88
C THR A 126 -17.07 0.86 -35.90
N GLY A 127 -15.80 0.56 -35.57
CA GLY A 127 -14.69 0.60 -36.52
C GLY A 127 -14.86 -0.40 -37.66
N ILE A 128 -15.26 -1.63 -37.35
CA ILE A 128 -15.59 -2.67 -38.34
C ILE A 128 -16.75 -2.21 -39.22
N ALA A 129 -17.82 -1.66 -38.64
CA ALA A 129 -18.96 -1.17 -39.40
C ALA A 129 -18.57 -0.07 -40.40
N LEU A 130 -17.72 0.89 -40.00
CA LEU A 130 -17.20 1.90 -40.93
C LEU A 130 -16.30 1.28 -42.00
N GLY A 131 -15.44 0.34 -41.63
CA GLY A 131 -14.59 -0.39 -42.57
C GLY A 131 -15.40 -1.09 -43.67
N LEU A 132 -16.51 -1.75 -43.29
CA LEU A 132 -17.42 -2.43 -44.22
C LEU A 132 -18.18 -1.48 -45.15
N ALA A 133 -18.32 -0.20 -44.78
CA ALA A 133 -18.89 0.81 -45.66
C ALA A 133 -17.89 1.30 -46.74
N ILE A 134 -16.59 1.07 -46.53
CA ILE A 134 -15.50 1.58 -47.39
C ILE A 134 -14.87 0.46 -48.24
N PHE A 135 -14.71 -0.73 -47.65
CA PHE A 135 -14.09 -1.89 -48.30
C PHE A 135 -15.13 -2.96 -48.62
N PRO A 136 -14.93 -3.75 -49.69
CA PRO A 136 -15.84 -4.85 -50.01
C PRO A 136 -15.82 -5.91 -48.89
N LEU A 137 -16.98 -6.55 -48.67
CA LEU A 137 -17.10 -7.68 -47.76
C LEU A 137 -16.48 -8.93 -48.40
N THR A 138 -15.17 -9.05 -48.29
CA THR A 138 -14.39 -10.22 -48.71
C THR A 138 -13.52 -10.72 -47.57
N SER A 139 -13.22 -12.01 -47.58
CA SER A 139 -12.34 -12.64 -46.60
C SER A 139 -11.18 -13.38 -47.28
N VAL A 140 -9.97 -13.22 -46.73
CA VAL A 140 -8.79 -14.01 -47.12
C VAL A 140 -8.67 -15.18 -46.14
N PRO A 141 -9.06 -16.41 -46.52
CA PRO A 141 -9.22 -17.52 -45.57
C PRO A 141 -7.88 -18.14 -45.13
N MET A 142 -6.80 -17.96 -45.89
CA MET A 142 -5.48 -18.50 -45.58
C MET A 142 -4.44 -17.41 -45.43
N THR A 143 -3.64 -17.49 -44.38
CA THR A 143 -2.54 -16.55 -44.12
C THR A 143 -1.29 -16.97 -44.88
N SER A 144 -0.69 -16.06 -45.65
CA SER A 144 0.57 -16.32 -46.36
C SER A 144 1.77 -16.33 -45.42
N SER A 145 2.89 -16.94 -45.84
CA SER A 145 4.12 -16.98 -45.03
C SER A 145 4.64 -15.59 -44.68
N ALA A 146 4.51 -14.61 -45.60
CA ALA A 146 4.90 -13.23 -45.33
C ALA A 146 4.03 -12.59 -44.23
N GLN A 147 2.71 -12.80 -44.27
CA GLN A 147 1.77 -12.30 -43.26
C GLN A 147 1.98 -12.97 -41.90
N LEU A 148 2.33 -14.26 -41.90
CA LEU A 148 2.70 -15.01 -40.70
C LEU A 148 3.94 -14.38 -40.05
N TYR A 149 5.04 -14.23 -40.79
CA TYR A 149 6.28 -13.67 -40.26
C TYR A 149 6.11 -12.21 -39.80
N ALA A 150 5.30 -11.42 -40.50
CA ALA A 150 4.97 -10.05 -40.10
C ALA A 150 4.16 -9.98 -38.78
N SER A 151 3.43 -11.04 -38.44
CA SER A 151 2.64 -11.12 -37.21
C SER A 151 3.46 -11.54 -35.99
N LEU A 152 4.58 -12.26 -36.17
CA LEU A 152 5.40 -12.80 -35.08
C LEU A 152 5.97 -11.72 -34.13
N PRO A 153 6.52 -10.58 -34.61
CA PRO A 153 7.00 -9.53 -33.72
C PRO A 153 5.90 -8.99 -32.81
N LEU A 154 4.71 -8.75 -33.36
CA LEU A 154 3.59 -8.25 -32.57
C LEU A 154 3.07 -9.30 -31.58
N LEU A 155 3.07 -10.58 -31.95
CA LEU A 155 2.65 -11.68 -31.09
C LEU A 155 3.64 -11.96 -29.95
N CYS A 156 4.94 -11.88 -30.21
CA CYS A 156 5.97 -12.23 -29.22
C CYS A 156 6.43 -11.02 -28.40
N ILE A 157 6.77 -9.90 -29.06
CA ILE A 157 7.43 -8.77 -28.41
C ILE A 157 6.43 -7.93 -27.61
N TYR A 158 5.24 -7.71 -28.16
CA TYR A 158 4.27 -6.81 -27.54
C TYR A 158 3.73 -7.30 -26.19
N PRO A 159 3.26 -8.56 -26.05
CA PRO A 159 2.79 -9.05 -24.75
C PRO A 159 3.90 -9.08 -23.69
N LEU A 160 5.14 -9.44 -24.08
CA LEU A 160 6.28 -9.42 -23.18
C LEU A 160 6.60 -8.01 -22.70
N ALA A 161 6.63 -7.03 -23.61
CA ALA A 161 6.87 -5.64 -23.27
C ALA A 161 5.77 -5.08 -22.35
N LEU A 162 4.49 -5.33 -22.68
CA LEU A 162 3.37 -4.88 -21.87
C LEU A 162 3.35 -5.56 -20.49
N GLY A 163 3.60 -6.88 -20.44
CA GLY A 163 3.71 -7.65 -19.21
C GLY A 163 4.82 -7.16 -18.31
N TRP A 164 6.02 -6.89 -18.86
CA TRP A 164 7.13 -6.29 -18.13
C TRP A 164 6.78 -4.91 -17.56
N ILE A 165 6.15 -4.05 -18.36
CA ILE A 165 5.71 -2.73 -17.93
C ILE A 165 4.71 -2.85 -16.77
N CYS A 166 3.71 -3.72 -16.88
CA CYS A 166 2.72 -3.96 -15.81
C CYS A 166 3.39 -4.50 -14.52
N PHE A 167 4.27 -5.49 -14.64
CA PHE A 167 4.99 -6.07 -13.50
C PHE A 167 5.83 -5.02 -12.76
N ARG A 168 6.62 -4.24 -13.51
CA ARG A 168 7.45 -3.16 -12.96
C ARG A 168 6.62 -2.12 -12.21
N GLN A 169 5.41 -1.81 -12.69
CA GLN A 169 4.52 -0.86 -12.03
C GLN A 169 4.00 -1.40 -10.70
N THR A 170 3.60 -2.67 -10.67
CA THR A 170 3.14 -3.32 -9.45
C THR A 170 4.24 -3.35 -8.37
N ASP A 171 5.48 -3.65 -8.74
CA ASP A 171 6.60 -3.63 -7.79
C ASP A 171 6.89 -2.23 -7.23
N ILE A 172 6.95 -1.20 -8.09
CA ILE A 172 7.19 0.19 -7.66
C ILE A 172 6.08 0.67 -6.73
N LEU A 173 4.81 0.41 -7.07
CA LEU A 173 3.67 0.76 -6.22
C LEU A 173 3.73 0.04 -4.88
N GLY A 174 4.15 -1.23 -4.87
CA GLY A 174 4.37 -2.00 -3.64
C GLY A 174 5.45 -1.39 -2.74
N ARG A 175 6.59 -0.97 -3.32
CA ARG A 175 7.67 -0.29 -2.58
C ARG A 175 7.22 1.04 -2.00
N GLN A 176 6.57 1.89 -2.80
CA GLN A 176 6.05 3.19 -2.34
C GLN A 176 5.03 3.02 -1.22
N LYS A 177 4.16 2.01 -1.31
CA LYS A 177 3.22 1.70 -0.22
C LYS A 177 3.96 1.30 1.05
N ARG A 178 5.01 0.47 0.96
CA ARG A 178 5.83 0.07 2.11
C ARG A 178 6.56 1.25 2.75
N GLU A 179 7.15 2.13 1.94
CA GLU A 179 7.80 3.36 2.43
C GLU A 179 6.81 4.30 3.13
N LEU A 180 5.62 4.49 2.55
CA LEU A 180 4.56 5.29 3.20
C LEU A 180 4.13 4.69 4.53
N LEU A 181 4.02 3.37 4.61
CA LEU A 181 3.69 2.68 5.86
C LEU A 181 4.84 2.78 6.88
N ALA A 182 6.10 2.72 6.44
CA ALA A 182 7.26 2.90 7.29
C ALA A 182 7.38 4.34 7.83
N LEU A 183 6.95 5.35 7.05
CA LEU A 183 6.85 6.74 7.48
C LEU A 183 5.62 7.04 8.35
N SER A 184 4.68 6.10 8.46
CA SER A 184 3.57 6.25 9.40
C SER A 184 4.13 6.25 10.81
N ARG A 185 3.76 7.25 11.62
CA ARG A 185 4.09 7.29 13.06
C ARG A 185 3.06 6.56 13.92
N THR A 186 1.96 6.10 13.34
CA THR A 186 0.83 5.52 14.05
C THR A 186 0.54 4.10 13.63
N ASP A 187 0.15 3.27 14.59
CA ASP A 187 -0.39 1.92 14.35
C ASP A 187 -1.77 2.01 13.70
N SER A 188 -1.96 1.29 12.59
CA SER A 188 -3.19 1.38 11.79
C SER A 188 -4.42 0.79 12.47
N LEU A 189 -4.24 -0.13 13.42
CA LEU A 189 -5.35 -0.79 14.10
C LEU A 189 -5.85 0.04 15.28
N THR A 190 -4.93 0.52 16.12
CA THR A 190 -5.24 1.20 17.39
C THR A 190 -5.20 2.73 17.28
N GLY A 191 -4.53 3.27 16.27
CA GLY A 191 -4.28 4.71 16.11
C GLY A 191 -3.33 5.29 17.17
N LEU A 192 -2.65 4.46 17.95
CA LEU A 192 -1.57 4.86 18.87
C LEU A 192 -0.27 5.10 18.08
N LEU A 193 0.79 5.55 18.75
CA LEU A 193 2.12 5.51 18.14
C LEU A 193 2.49 4.05 17.82
N ASN A 194 3.16 3.84 16.69
CA ASN A 194 3.75 2.53 16.43
C ASN A 194 5.08 2.36 17.18
N HIS A 195 5.61 1.14 17.16
CA HIS A 195 6.88 0.77 17.80
C HIS A 195 8.00 1.80 17.58
N GLY A 196 8.29 2.15 16.32
CA GLY A 196 9.35 3.10 15.99
C GLY A 196 9.09 4.50 16.55
N ALA A 197 7.90 5.05 16.30
CA ALA A 197 7.58 6.41 16.74
C ALA A 197 7.48 6.54 18.27
N TRP A 198 7.11 5.47 18.98
CA TRP A 198 7.13 5.46 20.44
C TRP A 198 8.56 5.39 20.98
N LYS A 199 9.43 4.57 20.38
CA LYS A 199 10.85 4.49 20.78
C LYS A 199 11.59 5.81 20.59
N ASP A 200 11.28 6.56 19.53
CA ASP A 200 11.79 7.92 19.34
C ASP A 200 11.40 8.82 20.52
N ARG A 201 10.13 8.76 20.95
CA ARG A 201 9.63 9.53 22.10
C ARG A 201 10.27 9.11 23.42
N LEU A 202 10.54 7.82 23.59
CA LEU A 202 11.26 7.30 24.75
C LEU A 202 12.66 7.91 24.84
N ASN A 203 13.37 7.99 23.72
CA ASN A 203 14.70 8.60 23.69
C ASN A 203 14.65 10.11 23.95
N GLU A 204 13.67 10.83 23.37
CA GLU A 204 13.43 12.25 23.66
C GLU A 204 13.19 12.47 25.17
N GLU A 205 12.36 11.61 25.78
CA GLU A 205 12.02 11.68 27.20
C GLU A 205 13.21 11.37 28.10
N PHE A 206 13.97 10.32 27.79
CA PHE A 206 15.16 9.96 28.55
C PHE A 206 16.18 11.11 28.59
N GLN A 207 16.41 11.74 27.43
CA GLN A 207 17.28 12.91 27.34
C GLN A 207 16.71 14.13 28.09
N ARG A 208 15.39 14.27 28.16
CA ARG A 208 14.73 15.31 28.97
C ARG A 208 14.97 15.07 30.46
N CYS A 209 14.77 13.84 30.93
CA CYS A 209 14.98 13.47 32.33
C CYS A 209 16.44 13.69 32.76
N LEU A 210 17.42 13.35 31.91
CA LEU A 210 18.85 13.60 32.16
C LEU A 210 19.21 15.08 32.35
N ARG A 211 18.43 16.00 31.77
CA ARG A 211 18.66 17.46 31.87
C ARG A 211 17.94 18.11 33.05
N GLN A 212 16.97 17.43 33.68
CA GLN A 212 16.20 17.99 34.78
C GLN A 212 17.00 17.94 36.09
N PRO A 213 16.92 18.98 36.94
CA PRO A 213 17.54 18.97 38.27
C PRO A 213 16.98 17.87 39.17
N HIS A 214 17.83 17.26 40.01
CA HIS A 214 17.45 16.22 40.97
C HIS A 214 16.83 16.83 42.24
N ASP A 215 15.66 17.47 42.09
CA ASP A 215 15.03 18.24 43.16
C ASP A 215 13.91 17.46 43.87
N GLY A 216 13.92 16.12 43.77
CA GLY A 216 12.91 15.24 44.38
C GLY A 216 11.57 15.17 43.63
N ALA A 217 11.42 15.86 42.50
CA ALA A 217 10.30 15.66 41.57
C ALA A 217 10.46 14.34 40.80
N GLY A 218 9.36 13.60 40.57
CA GLY A 218 9.42 12.39 39.76
C GLY A 218 9.86 12.73 38.34
N HIS A 219 10.96 12.16 37.86
CA HIS A 219 11.50 12.47 36.53
C HIS A 219 10.63 11.87 35.42
N GLY A 220 10.37 10.57 35.51
CA GLY A 220 9.53 9.85 34.56
C GLY A 220 9.47 8.37 34.91
N VAL A 221 8.39 7.73 34.48
CA VAL A 221 8.19 6.27 34.59
C VAL A 221 7.76 5.76 33.22
N ILE A 222 8.20 4.57 32.84
CA ILE A 222 7.67 3.89 31.68
C ILE A 222 6.94 2.62 32.10
N ALA A 223 5.90 2.28 31.37
CA ALA A 223 5.11 1.06 31.52
C ALA A 223 5.19 0.24 30.24
N LEU A 224 5.47 -1.05 30.38
CA LEU A 224 5.29 -2.06 29.34
C LEU A 224 4.13 -2.97 29.76
N MET A 225 3.21 -3.23 28.83
CA MET A 225 1.96 -3.92 29.10
C MET A 225 1.73 -4.99 28.05
N ASP A 226 1.15 -6.11 28.44
CA ASP A 226 0.81 -7.22 27.56
C ASP A 226 -0.58 -7.75 27.88
N ILE A 227 -1.34 -8.09 26.84
CA ILE A 227 -2.65 -8.71 26.99
C ILE A 227 -2.46 -10.19 27.31
N ASP A 228 -2.84 -10.57 28.53
CA ASP A 228 -2.71 -11.94 28.99
C ASP A 228 -3.51 -12.90 28.11
N HIS A 229 -2.87 -13.98 27.69
CA HIS A 229 -3.48 -15.04 26.90
C HIS A 229 -4.11 -14.56 25.58
N PHE A 230 -3.59 -13.48 24.97
CA PHE A 230 -4.12 -12.95 23.71
C PHE A 230 -4.20 -13.97 22.58
N LYS A 231 -3.22 -14.89 22.48
CA LYS A 231 -3.28 -16.01 21.54
C LYS A 231 -4.52 -16.89 21.75
N ALA A 232 -4.86 -17.23 22.99
CA ALA A 232 -6.05 -18.03 23.30
C ALA A 232 -7.36 -17.29 22.93
N ILE A 233 -7.38 -15.96 23.07
CA ILE A 233 -8.50 -15.13 22.60
C ILE A 233 -8.67 -15.28 21.08
N ASN A 234 -7.57 -15.15 20.32
CA ASN A 234 -7.60 -15.32 18.86
C ASN A 234 -8.00 -16.73 18.46
N ASP A 235 -7.48 -17.76 19.15
CA ASP A 235 -7.77 -19.16 18.85
C ASP A 235 -9.23 -19.52 19.15
N THR A 236 -9.84 -18.92 20.17
CA THR A 236 -11.22 -19.21 20.61
C THR A 236 -12.27 -18.40 19.86
N TYR A 237 -12.02 -17.11 19.63
CA TYR A 237 -13.01 -16.15 19.11
C TYR A 237 -12.66 -15.61 17.71
N GLY A 238 -11.51 -16.03 17.15
CA GLY A 238 -11.00 -15.58 15.87
C GLY A 238 -10.26 -14.24 15.94
N HIS A 239 -9.42 -13.98 14.92
CA HIS A 239 -8.60 -12.76 14.84
C HIS A 239 -9.41 -11.47 14.86
N GLY A 240 -10.65 -11.48 14.33
CA GLY A 240 -11.53 -10.31 14.38
C GLY A 240 -11.88 -9.88 15.80
N ALA A 241 -12.04 -10.83 16.72
CA ALA A 241 -12.27 -10.55 18.13
C ALA A 241 -11.01 -9.99 18.81
N GLY A 242 -9.83 -10.57 18.53
CA GLY A 242 -8.56 -10.03 19.01
C GLY A 242 -8.32 -8.59 18.56
N ASP A 243 -8.65 -8.26 17.31
CA ASP A 243 -8.57 -6.88 16.82
C ASP A 243 -9.50 -5.93 17.58
N ILE A 244 -10.69 -6.39 18.00
CA ILE A 244 -11.60 -5.58 18.83
C ILE A 244 -10.98 -5.32 20.20
N VAL A 245 -10.37 -6.33 20.83
CA VAL A 245 -9.65 -6.19 22.12
C VAL A 245 -8.55 -5.15 22.01
N LEU A 246 -7.71 -5.24 20.99
CA LEU A 246 -6.61 -4.30 20.74
C LEU A 246 -7.13 -2.86 20.54
N ARG A 247 -8.19 -2.68 19.76
CA ARG A 247 -8.83 -1.38 19.54
C ARG A 247 -9.41 -0.79 20.82
N GLN A 248 -10.07 -1.61 21.63
CA GLN A 248 -10.65 -1.17 22.89
C GLN A 248 -9.57 -0.76 23.89
N LEU A 249 -8.49 -1.55 24.02
CA LEU A 249 -7.35 -1.18 24.85
C LEU A 249 -6.74 0.15 24.40
N GLY A 250 -6.48 0.30 23.09
CA GLY A 250 -5.93 1.55 22.55
C GLY A 250 -6.82 2.76 22.81
N LYS A 251 -8.14 2.62 22.70
CA LYS A 251 -9.10 3.67 23.06
C LYS A 251 -9.09 3.97 24.55
N MET A 252 -9.06 2.93 25.39
CA MET A 252 -9.08 3.05 26.83
C MET A 252 -7.82 3.76 27.36
N LEU A 253 -6.64 3.43 26.83
CA LEU A 253 -5.40 4.12 27.14
C LEU A 253 -5.47 5.62 26.80
N LYS A 254 -5.98 5.99 25.60
CA LYS A 254 -6.15 7.40 25.22
C LYS A 254 -7.12 8.17 26.11
N GLN A 255 -8.13 7.50 26.66
CA GLN A 255 -9.19 8.15 27.45
C GLN A 255 -8.84 8.31 28.93
N ASN A 256 -7.98 7.45 29.46
CA ASN A 256 -7.68 7.39 30.90
C ASN A 256 -6.29 7.93 31.24
N LEU A 257 -5.45 8.21 30.25
CA LEU A 257 -4.14 8.82 30.43
C LEU A 257 -4.16 10.33 30.15
N ARG A 258 -3.20 11.04 30.73
CA ARG A 258 -3.07 12.50 30.58
C ARG A 258 -2.63 12.85 29.17
N ALA A 259 -2.90 14.07 28.73
CA ALA A 259 -2.47 14.56 27.41
C ALA A 259 -0.93 14.57 27.24
N THR A 260 -0.18 14.62 28.35
CA THR A 260 1.28 14.55 28.39
C THR A 260 1.81 13.11 28.28
N ASP A 261 0.99 12.10 28.60
CA ASP A 261 1.42 10.71 28.59
C ASP A 261 1.50 10.20 27.14
N ILE A 262 2.55 9.43 26.84
CA ILE A 262 2.85 9.01 25.47
C ILE A 262 2.60 7.51 25.34
N VAL A 263 1.62 7.16 24.51
CA VAL A 263 1.14 5.78 24.37
C VAL A 263 1.47 5.22 22.99
N GLY A 264 2.03 4.02 22.96
CA GLY A 264 2.35 3.28 21.74
C GLY A 264 1.89 1.83 21.80
N ARG A 265 1.72 1.23 20.62
CA ARG A 265 1.65 -0.22 20.45
C ARG A 265 3.04 -0.71 20.07
N TYR A 266 3.68 -1.41 21.00
CA TYR A 266 5.06 -1.87 20.89
C TYR A 266 5.17 -3.13 20.04
N GLY A 267 4.22 -4.05 20.19
CA GLY A 267 4.21 -5.36 19.54
C GLY A 267 2.81 -5.81 19.13
N GLY A 268 2.64 -7.11 18.88
CA GLY A 268 1.35 -7.68 18.49
C GLY A 268 0.25 -7.39 19.52
N ASP A 269 0.50 -7.76 20.76
CA ASP A 269 -0.35 -7.61 21.95
C ASP A 269 0.28 -6.74 23.03
N GLU A 270 1.45 -6.17 22.74
CA GLU A 270 2.23 -5.36 23.66
C GLU A 270 2.00 -3.86 23.45
N PHE A 271 1.81 -3.15 24.56
CA PHE A 271 1.58 -1.71 24.61
C PHE A 271 2.58 -1.07 25.56
N CYS A 272 2.88 0.19 25.31
CA CYS A 272 3.88 0.91 26.08
C CYS A 272 3.40 2.34 26.37
N VAL A 273 3.74 2.82 27.56
CA VAL A 273 3.37 4.16 28.04
C VAL A 273 4.60 4.83 28.62
N ILE A 274 4.80 6.09 28.25
CA ILE A 274 5.73 6.99 28.93
C ILE A 274 4.86 7.91 29.79
N LEU A 275 5.21 8.02 31.08
CA LEU A 275 4.53 8.82 32.07
C LEU A 275 5.48 9.92 32.55
N PRO A 276 5.54 11.05 31.81
CA PRO A 276 6.31 12.22 32.20
C PRO A 276 5.98 12.71 33.60
N ASP A 277 7.03 13.14 34.31
CA ASP A 277 6.94 13.90 35.56
C ASP A 277 6.05 13.21 36.61
N LEU A 278 6.10 11.87 36.65
CA LEU A 278 5.30 11.02 37.52
C LEU A 278 6.20 10.21 38.44
N THR A 279 5.86 10.12 39.73
CA THR A 279 6.55 9.24 40.66
C THR A 279 6.17 7.78 40.39
N LEU A 280 7.05 6.84 40.73
CA LEU A 280 6.77 5.41 40.59
C LEU A 280 5.48 5.01 41.33
N HIS A 281 5.27 5.54 42.53
CA HIS A 281 4.04 5.29 43.30
C HIS A 281 2.77 5.73 42.55
N ASN A 282 2.74 6.94 42.00
CA ASN A 282 1.59 7.43 41.25
C ASN A 282 1.39 6.69 39.92
N ALA A 283 2.50 6.27 39.29
CA ALA A 283 2.43 5.43 38.09
C ALA A 283 1.81 4.06 38.37
N VAL A 284 2.14 3.43 39.51
CA VAL A 284 1.51 2.17 39.97
C VAL A 284 0.01 2.34 40.12
N LEU A 285 -0.44 3.39 40.82
CA LEU A 285 -1.87 3.65 41.02
C LEU A 285 -2.61 3.84 39.68
N ALA A 286 -2.02 4.61 38.76
CA ALA A 286 -2.60 4.82 37.43
C ALA A 286 -2.68 3.53 36.60
N MET A 287 -1.62 2.72 36.61
CA MET A 287 -1.58 1.46 35.86
C MET A 287 -2.50 0.40 36.47
N GLU A 288 -2.63 0.35 37.79
CA GLU A 288 -3.58 -0.58 38.44
C GLU A 288 -5.02 -0.21 38.12
N ALA A 289 -5.36 1.07 38.15
CA ALA A 289 -6.69 1.53 37.73
C ALA A 289 -6.99 1.17 36.26
N LEU A 290 -6.00 1.27 35.38
CA LEU A 290 -6.13 0.83 33.98
C LEU A 290 -6.33 -0.68 33.86
N ARG A 291 -5.55 -1.47 34.59
CA ARG A 291 -5.66 -2.93 34.60
C ARG A 291 -7.04 -3.37 35.05
N GLU A 292 -7.55 -2.81 36.15
CA GLU A 292 -8.89 -3.10 36.66
C GLU A 292 -9.98 -2.73 35.66
N ARG A 293 -9.87 -1.55 35.02
CA ARG A 293 -10.80 -1.12 33.97
C ARG A 293 -10.78 -2.07 32.78
N PHE A 294 -9.61 -2.55 32.36
CA PHE A 294 -9.49 -3.51 31.26
C PHE A 294 -10.20 -4.83 31.58
N ALA A 295 -10.01 -5.33 32.81
CA ALA A 295 -10.61 -6.58 33.27
C ALA A 295 -12.15 -6.52 33.31
N LEU A 296 -12.73 -5.32 33.40
CA LEU A 296 -14.16 -5.07 33.41
C LEU A 296 -14.74 -4.75 32.01
N LEU A 297 -13.92 -4.67 30.96
CA LEU A 297 -14.42 -4.41 29.61
C LEU A 297 -15.29 -5.57 29.12
N GLY A 298 -16.54 -5.24 28.79
CA GLY A 298 -17.45 -6.14 28.09
C GLY A 298 -17.32 -6.01 26.57
N TYR A 299 -17.43 -7.13 25.88
CA TYR A 299 -17.37 -7.18 24.42
C TYR A 299 -18.73 -7.60 23.87
N GLU A 300 -19.44 -6.70 23.17
CA GLU A 300 -20.81 -6.96 22.67
C GLU A 300 -20.91 -8.23 21.83
N GLN A 301 -19.90 -8.50 21.00
CA GLN A 301 -19.87 -9.69 20.13
C GLN A 301 -19.37 -10.95 20.85
N ALA A 302 -18.81 -10.82 22.05
CA ALA A 302 -18.33 -11.94 22.85
C ALA A 302 -18.50 -11.64 24.35
N PRO A 303 -19.73 -11.70 24.90
CA PRO A 303 -19.99 -11.31 26.29
C PRO A 303 -19.24 -12.11 27.35
N ALA A 304 -18.80 -13.33 27.01
CA ALA A 304 -18.00 -14.20 27.86
C ALA A 304 -16.49 -13.88 27.82
N LEU A 305 -16.03 -13.07 26.85
CA LEU A 305 -14.64 -12.69 26.71
C LEU A 305 -14.23 -11.77 27.88
N LYS A 306 -13.21 -12.18 28.63
CA LYS A 306 -12.56 -11.36 29.64
C LYS A 306 -11.06 -11.34 29.36
N GLY A 307 -10.51 -10.15 29.21
CA GLY A 307 -9.07 -9.94 29.08
C GLY A 307 -8.47 -9.44 30.38
N SER A 308 -7.19 -9.69 30.62
CA SER A 308 -6.41 -9.05 31.67
C SER A 308 -5.09 -8.52 31.12
N LEU A 309 -4.44 -7.64 31.88
CA LEU A 309 -3.13 -7.08 31.53
C LEU A 309 -2.10 -7.45 32.58
N SER A 310 -0.93 -7.86 32.10
CA SER A 310 0.30 -7.84 32.88
C SER A 310 1.06 -6.56 32.55
N ILE A 311 1.56 -5.86 33.58
CA ILE A 311 2.21 -4.55 33.42
C ILE A 311 3.52 -4.52 34.20
N GLY A 312 4.60 -4.16 33.52
CA GLY A 312 5.92 -3.87 34.10
C GLY A 312 6.19 -2.37 34.11
N LEU A 313 6.64 -1.84 35.25
CA LEU A 313 6.98 -0.44 35.44
C LEU A 313 8.46 -0.27 35.74
N ALA A 314 9.08 0.77 35.15
CA ALA A 314 10.43 1.18 35.49
C ALA A 314 10.52 2.70 35.69
N ALA A 315 11.00 3.13 36.85
CA ALA A 315 11.33 4.51 37.11
C ALA A 315 12.63 4.90 36.38
N PHE A 316 12.71 6.16 35.94
CA PHE A 316 13.94 6.71 35.38
C PHE A 316 15.12 6.53 36.36
N ASN A 317 16.27 6.16 35.81
CA ASN A 317 17.52 6.06 36.55
C ASN A 317 18.61 6.91 35.87
N PRO A 318 19.17 7.92 36.55
CA PRO A 318 20.21 8.77 35.97
C PRO A 318 21.53 8.03 35.70
N ALA A 319 21.74 6.85 36.29
CA ALA A 319 22.92 6.02 36.04
C ALA A 319 22.90 5.34 34.64
N TYR A 320 21.79 5.39 33.92
CA TYR A 320 21.69 4.78 32.60
C TYR A 320 22.39 5.62 31.54
N GLY A 321 23.13 4.95 30.66
CA GLY A 321 23.79 5.58 29.51
C GLY A 321 22.83 5.82 28.33
N ASP A 322 21.75 5.05 28.24
CA ASP A 322 20.75 5.19 27.19
C ASP A 322 19.34 4.77 27.64
N ALA A 323 18.35 5.07 26.81
CA ALA A 323 16.96 4.70 27.05
C ALA A 323 16.69 3.19 26.91
N THR A 324 17.62 2.42 26.34
CA THR A 324 17.48 0.97 26.14
C THR A 324 17.52 0.25 27.48
N LEU A 325 18.44 0.63 28.37
CA LEU A 325 18.50 0.07 29.72
C LEU A 325 17.22 0.37 30.51
N TRP A 326 16.67 1.58 30.37
CA TRP A 326 15.39 1.93 31.00
C TRP A 326 14.24 1.03 30.50
N LEU A 327 14.19 0.76 29.20
CA LEU A 327 13.22 -0.14 28.59
C LEU A 327 13.38 -1.58 29.05
N ASN A 328 14.63 -2.06 29.18
CA ASN A 328 14.93 -3.42 29.63
C ASN A 328 14.44 -3.66 31.07
N ASP A 329 14.55 -2.68 31.95
CA ASP A 329 14.00 -2.77 33.31
C ASP A 329 12.47 -2.97 33.30
N ALA A 330 11.76 -2.23 32.44
CA ALA A 330 10.31 -2.36 32.34
C ALA A 330 9.91 -3.71 31.72
N ASP A 331 10.69 -4.21 30.76
CA ASP A 331 10.51 -5.55 30.18
C ASP A 331 10.75 -6.65 31.22
N GLN A 332 11.78 -6.53 32.05
CA GLN A 332 12.05 -7.45 33.14
C GLN A 332 10.92 -7.45 34.18
N ALA A 333 10.41 -6.26 34.54
CA ALA A 333 9.24 -6.15 35.41
C ALA A 333 7.98 -6.77 34.78
N LEU A 334 7.78 -6.63 33.46
CA LEU A 334 6.66 -7.25 32.74
C LEU A 334 6.80 -8.77 32.73
N TYR A 335 8.01 -9.28 32.54
CA TYR A 335 8.32 -10.71 32.61
C TYR A 335 8.02 -11.27 34.01
N GLU A 336 8.38 -10.55 35.07
CA GLU A 336 8.01 -10.88 36.45
C GLU A 336 6.49 -10.86 36.66
N ALA A 337 5.77 -9.89 36.09
CA ALA A 337 4.31 -9.87 36.13
C ALA A 337 3.70 -11.12 35.47
N LYS A 338 4.20 -11.50 34.29
CA LYS A 338 3.75 -12.67 33.53
C LYS A 338 4.03 -13.99 34.27
N THR A 339 5.22 -14.13 34.84
CA THR A 339 5.64 -15.36 35.55
C THR A 339 5.07 -15.45 36.96
N GLY A 340 4.79 -14.31 37.60
CA GLY A 340 4.19 -14.25 38.94
C GLY A 340 2.71 -14.67 38.99
N GLY A 341 2.06 -14.88 37.86
CA GLY A 341 0.65 -15.27 37.77
C GLY A 341 -0.25 -14.29 37.02
N ARG A 342 0.34 -13.35 36.25
CA ARG A 342 -0.37 -12.41 35.37
C ARG A 342 -1.33 -11.47 36.08
N ASN A 343 -2.08 -10.68 35.32
CA ASN A 343 -3.11 -9.76 35.80
C ASN A 343 -2.65 -8.88 36.98
N ARG A 344 -1.50 -8.23 36.83
CA ARG A 344 -0.87 -7.43 37.89
C ARG A 344 0.08 -6.38 37.36
N VAL A 345 0.37 -5.38 38.18
CA VAL A 345 1.48 -4.45 37.98
C VAL A 345 2.68 -4.90 38.83
N VAL A 346 3.86 -4.94 38.22
CA VAL A 346 5.15 -5.15 38.89
C VAL A 346 6.07 -3.97 38.58
N CYS A 347 6.83 -3.53 39.57
CA CYS A 347 7.85 -2.51 39.39
C CYS A 347 9.24 -3.14 39.41
N HIS A 348 10.12 -2.70 38.52
CA HIS A 348 11.53 -3.05 38.59
C HIS A 348 12.13 -2.52 39.90
N ARG A 349 12.84 -3.38 40.63
CA ARG A 349 13.51 -2.97 41.87
C ARG A 349 14.77 -2.19 41.51
N GLN A 350 14.79 -0.89 41.79
CA GLN A 350 16.06 -0.16 41.82
C GLN A 350 16.88 -0.70 43.00
N CYS A 351 18.10 -1.18 42.73
CA CYS A 351 19.05 -1.50 43.77
C CYS A 351 19.41 -0.19 44.49
N GLN A 352 18.88 0.02 45.69
CA GLN A 352 19.29 1.14 46.56
C GLN A 352 20.76 0.93 46.95
N MET A 353 21.69 1.51 46.18
CA MET A 353 22.97 1.92 46.76
C MET A 353 22.80 3.36 47.22
N LEU A 354 22.62 3.53 48.54
CA LEU A 354 23.01 4.66 49.40
C LEU A 354 22.03 4.78 50.57
N GLU A 355 22.38 4.13 51.68
CA GLU A 355 22.16 4.58 53.06
C GLU A 355 22.90 3.59 53.99
N GLU A 356 24.23 3.71 54.07
CA GLU A 356 24.93 3.27 55.28
C GLU A 356 24.67 4.34 56.36
N PRO A 357 24.15 3.99 57.54
CA PRO A 357 24.09 4.93 58.64
C PRO A 357 25.52 5.23 59.08
N ALA A 358 25.85 6.52 59.15
CA ALA A 358 27.07 6.98 59.80
C ALA A 358 27.05 6.49 61.26
N VAL A 359 27.74 5.40 61.54
CA VAL A 359 28.02 4.96 62.91
C VAL A 359 29.11 5.89 63.44
N SER A 360 28.70 6.78 64.34
CA SER A 360 29.57 7.57 65.18
C SER A 360 30.38 6.68 66.11
N PHE A 361 31.70 6.82 66.09
CA PHE A 361 32.56 6.70 67.27
C PHE A 361 33.67 7.73 67.21
#